data_AF-A0A7T8H297-F1
#
_entry.id   AF-A0A7T8H297-F1
#
_cell.length_a   1.000
_cell.length_b   1.000
_cell.length_c   1.000
_cell.angle_alpha   90.00
_cell.angle_beta   90.00
_cell.angle_gamma   90.00
#
_symmetry.space_group_name_H-M   'P 1'
#
loop_
_entity.id
_entity.type
_entity.pdbx_description
1 polymer ?
#
loop_
_entity_poly.entity_id
_entity_poly.type
_entity_poly.pdbx_seq_one_letter_code
_entity_poly.pdbx_strand_id
1 'polypeptide(L)'
;MNSVFPRKLWVYTINAMHSNRNSPIDLDGLVFDPLHALRVSKRVFCIAPLLEVLIYILRGALAASKTLLSQHILNNPLLPCEKNPAAPIYPNDQEREELKMALIITQESAAIQILLEAALLRNITEEDGHLAERKSRP
;
A
#
# COMPACT_ATOMS: atom_id res chain seq x y z
N MET A 1 3.89 20.66 -4.58
CA MET A 1 2.90 20.33 -5.62
C MET A 1 1.54 20.10 -4.95
N ASN A 2 0.60 21.05 -5.11
CA ASN A 2 -0.76 20.97 -4.56
C ASN A 2 -1.77 20.68 -5.70
N SER A 3 -1.57 19.61 -6.46
CA SER A 3 -2.64 19.11 -7.34
C SER A 3 -3.45 18.08 -6.56
N VAL A 4 -4.74 18.36 -6.35
CA VAL A 4 -5.66 17.38 -5.79
C VAL A 4 -6.09 16.49 -6.96
N PHE A 5 -5.46 15.34 -7.12
CA PHE A 5 -5.96 14.33 -8.05
C PHE A 5 -7.26 13.76 -7.45
N PRO A 6 -8.39 13.78 -8.19
CA PRO A 6 -9.63 13.18 -7.71
C PRO A 6 -9.43 11.68 -7.41
N ARG A 7 -10.00 11.17 -6.31
CA ARG A 7 -9.87 9.75 -5.90
C ARG A 7 -10.25 8.76 -7.00
N LYS A 8 -11.25 9.09 -7.84
CA LYS A 8 -11.63 8.28 -9.01
C LYS A 8 -10.47 8.14 -10.01
N LEU A 9 -9.68 9.19 -10.21
CA LEU A 9 -8.54 9.18 -11.10
C LEU A 9 -7.40 8.31 -10.55
N TRP A 10 -7.25 8.18 -9.21
CA TRP A 10 -6.28 7.25 -8.62
C TRP A 10 -6.55 5.81 -9.05
N VAL A 11 -7.81 5.40 -8.96
CA VAL A 11 -8.27 4.06 -9.33
C VAL A 11 -8.03 3.79 -10.81
N TYR A 12 -8.42 4.72 -11.69
CA TYR A 12 -8.16 4.59 -13.12
C TYR A 12 -6.67 4.48 -13.44
N THR A 13 -5.84 5.32 -12.81
CA THR A 13 -4.39 5.33 -13.00
C THR A 13 -3.75 4.01 -12.54
N ILE A 14 -4.07 3.52 -11.34
CA ILE A 14 -3.55 2.23 -10.84
C ILE A 14 -3.99 1.08 -11.75
N ASN A 15 -5.26 1.01 -12.11
CA ASN A 15 -5.79 -0.07 -12.96
C ASN A 15 -5.18 -0.03 -14.38
N ALA A 16 -4.83 1.15 -14.90
CA ALA A 16 -4.11 1.27 -16.16
C ALA A 16 -2.66 0.77 -16.07
N MET A 17 -2.04 0.88 -14.90
CA MET A 17 -0.66 0.43 -14.61
C MET A 17 -0.56 -1.03 -14.16
N HIS A 18 -1.69 -1.69 -13.90
CA HIS A 18 -1.76 -3.04 -13.35
C HIS A 18 -1.25 -4.10 -14.33
N SER A 19 -0.52 -5.09 -13.82
CA SER A 19 -0.06 -6.23 -14.64
C SER A 19 -1.19 -7.22 -14.93
N ASN A 20 -2.17 -7.33 -14.03
CA ASN A 20 -3.30 -8.24 -14.14
C ASN A 20 -4.61 -7.46 -14.29
N ARG A 21 -5.19 -7.49 -15.49
CA ARG A 21 -6.42 -6.75 -15.82
C ARG A 21 -7.70 -7.47 -15.37
N ASN A 22 -7.61 -8.70 -14.90
CA ASN A 22 -8.78 -9.53 -14.56
C ASN A 22 -9.34 -9.24 -13.16
N SER A 23 -8.64 -8.44 -12.36
CA SER A 23 -9.05 -8.05 -11.00
C SER A 23 -8.78 -6.56 -10.80
N PRO A 24 -9.62 -5.68 -11.37
CA PRO A 24 -9.49 -4.25 -11.14
C PRO A 24 -9.70 -3.93 -9.66
N ILE A 25 -8.93 -2.99 -9.16
CA ILE A 25 -9.08 -2.46 -7.80
C ILE A 25 -10.12 -1.34 -7.86
N ASP A 26 -11.05 -1.30 -6.93
CA ASP A 26 -11.97 -0.18 -6.74
C ASP A 26 -11.46 0.78 -5.64
N LEU A 27 -12.18 1.87 -5.40
CA LEU A 27 -11.74 2.86 -4.43
C LEU A 27 -11.75 2.29 -3.00
N ASP A 28 -12.77 1.52 -2.66
CA ASP A 28 -12.92 0.97 -1.32
C ASP A 28 -11.85 -0.08 -1.03
N GLY A 29 -11.54 -0.96 -1.99
CA GLY A 29 -10.44 -1.90 -1.90
C GLY A 29 -9.07 -1.24 -1.82
N LEU A 30 -8.89 -0.07 -2.45
CA LEU A 30 -7.66 0.72 -2.35
C LEU A 30 -7.52 1.42 -0.98
N VAL A 31 -8.63 1.87 -0.39
CA VAL A 31 -8.63 2.48 0.95
C VAL A 31 -8.49 1.42 2.04
N PHE A 32 -9.11 0.26 1.85
CA PHE A 32 -9.04 -0.86 2.80
C PHE A 32 -7.66 -1.51 2.83
N ASP A 33 -7.05 -1.70 1.66
CA ASP A 33 -5.66 -2.14 1.53
C ASP A 33 -4.85 -1.18 0.63
N PRO A 34 -4.11 -0.23 1.23
CA PRO A 34 -3.31 0.74 0.48
C PRO A 34 -2.15 0.10 -0.29
N LEU A 35 -1.70 -1.12 0.06
CA LEU A 35 -0.63 -1.80 -0.66
C LEU A 35 -1.08 -2.29 -2.05
N HIS A 36 -2.39 -2.35 -2.31
CA HIS A 36 -2.92 -2.57 -3.65
C HIS A 36 -2.41 -1.54 -4.67
N ALA A 37 -2.08 -0.32 -4.26
CA ALA A 37 -1.47 0.67 -5.13
C ALA A 37 -0.15 0.16 -5.77
N LEU A 38 0.60 -0.68 -5.07
CA LEU A 38 1.92 -1.18 -5.49
C LEU A 38 1.85 -2.40 -6.42
N ARG A 39 0.66 -2.95 -6.71
CA ARG A 39 0.47 -4.14 -7.55
C ARG A 39 0.56 -3.84 -9.06
N VAL A 40 1.38 -2.86 -9.43
CA VAL A 40 1.56 -2.37 -10.80
C VAL A 40 2.63 -3.16 -11.56
N SER A 41 2.74 -2.92 -12.86
CA SER A 41 3.85 -3.45 -13.67
C SER A 41 5.20 -2.99 -13.16
N LYS A 42 6.19 -3.90 -13.12
CA LYS A 42 7.55 -3.60 -12.67
C LYS A 42 8.18 -2.39 -13.37
N ARG A 43 7.81 -2.14 -14.64
CA ARG A 43 8.29 -1.00 -15.44
C ARG A 43 7.90 0.36 -14.87
N VAL A 44 6.80 0.43 -14.12
CA VAL A 44 6.32 1.67 -13.49
C VAL A 44 7.35 2.20 -12.49
N PHE A 45 8.02 1.30 -11.76
CA PHE A 45 9.09 1.66 -10.81
C PHE A 45 10.37 2.17 -11.49
N CYS A 46 10.52 1.98 -12.80
CA CYS A 46 11.67 2.42 -13.58
C CYS A 46 11.47 3.79 -14.23
N ILE A 47 10.23 4.27 -14.35
CA ILE A 47 9.89 5.51 -15.05
C ILE A 47 9.60 6.58 -14.00
N ALA A 48 10.54 7.52 -13.80
CA ALA A 48 10.47 8.50 -12.72
C ALA A 48 9.13 9.26 -12.63
N PRO A 49 8.53 9.77 -13.73
CA PRO A 49 7.22 10.42 -13.67
C PRO A 49 6.08 9.49 -13.23
N LEU A 50 6.12 8.20 -13.59
CA LEU A 50 5.09 7.24 -13.18
C LEU A 50 5.27 6.83 -11.72
N LEU A 51 6.53 6.66 -11.28
CA LEU A 51 6.85 6.40 -9.89
C LEU A 51 6.41 7.56 -8.98
N GLU A 52 6.58 8.80 -9.42
CA GLU A 52 6.10 9.98 -8.69
C GLU A 52 4.58 9.97 -8.51
N VAL A 53 3.83 9.67 -9.57
CA VAL A 53 2.37 9.52 -9.52
C VAL A 53 1.95 8.36 -8.61
N LEU A 54 2.65 7.22 -8.70
CA LEU A 54 2.41 6.05 -7.85
C LEU A 54 2.62 6.38 -6.37
N ILE A 55 3.72 7.05 -6.02
CA ILE A 55 4.03 7.47 -4.64
C ILE A 55 2.97 8.46 -4.13
N TYR A 56 2.54 9.40 -4.97
CA TYR A 56 1.46 10.31 -4.61
C TYR A 56 0.18 9.57 -4.24
N ILE A 57 -0.25 8.61 -5.08
CA ILE A 57 -1.47 7.84 -4.84
C ILE A 57 -1.32 6.96 -3.59
N LEU A 58 -0.18 6.29 -3.43
CA LEU A 58 0.11 5.43 -2.27
C LEU A 58 0.01 6.21 -0.95
N ARG A 59 0.59 7.42 -0.90
CA ARG A 59 0.49 8.30 0.29
C ARG A 59 -0.96 8.68 0.58
N GLY A 60 -1.72 8.97 -0.46
CA GLY A 60 -3.15 9.26 -0.36
C GLY A 60 -3.96 8.06 0.17
N ALA A 61 -3.67 6.86 -0.34
CA ALA A 61 -4.33 5.62 0.08
C ALA A 61 -3.98 5.26 1.54
N LEU A 62 -2.71 5.37 1.96
CA LEU A 62 -2.28 5.17 3.35
C LEU A 62 -2.99 6.14 4.31
N ALA A 63 -3.08 7.42 3.94
CA ALA A 63 -3.78 8.43 4.74
C ALA A 63 -5.29 8.14 4.84
N ALA A 64 -5.91 7.68 3.74
CA ALA A 64 -7.31 7.28 3.72
C ALA A 64 -7.56 6.03 4.58
N SER A 65 -6.72 4.99 4.47
CA SER A 65 -6.74 3.77 5.29
C SER A 65 -6.68 4.12 6.79
N LYS A 66 -5.72 4.97 7.19
CA LYS A 66 -5.57 5.45 8.57
C LYS A 66 -6.84 6.17 9.08
N THR A 67 -7.45 6.98 8.23
CA THR A 67 -8.70 7.68 8.57
C THR A 67 -9.85 6.70 8.72
N LEU A 68 -9.99 5.75 7.77
CA LEU A 68 -11.00 4.69 7.80
C LEU A 68 -10.89 3.86 9.09
N LEU A 69 -9.69 3.42 9.44
CA LEU A 69 -9.43 2.67 10.66
C LEU A 69 -9.77 3.47 11.92
N SER A 70 -9.44 4.76 11.94
CA SER A 70 -9.76 5.64 13.08
C SER A 70 -11.27 5.82 13.24
N GLN A 71 -12.00 6.01 12.13
CA GLN A 71 -13.46 6.05 12.11
C GLN A 71 -14.07 4.72 12.52
N HIS A 72 -13.49 3.59 12.12
CA HIS A 72 -13.96 2.27 12.49
C HIS A 72 -13.91 2.04 14.00
N ILE A 73 -12.83 2.46 14.67
CA ILE A 73 -12.72 2.39 16.14
C ILE A 73 -13.84 3.21 16.81
N LEU A 74 -14.05 4.44 16.35
CA LEU A 74 -15.07 5.35 16.91
C LEU A 74 -16.51 4.87 16.67
N ASN A 75 -16.79 4.35 15.48
CA ASN A 75 -18.14 3.90 15.09
C ASN A 75 -18.51 2.54 15.70
N ASN A 76 -17.52 1.79 16.21
CA ASN A 76 -17.72 0.51 16.85
C ASN A 76 -17.14 0.55 18.28
N PRO A 77 -17.75 1.33 19.19
CA PRO A 77 -17.34 1.33 20.59
C PRO A 77 -17.64 -0.04 21.19
N LEU A 78 -16.76 -0.51 22.08
CA LEU A 78 -17.06 -1.68 22.88
C LEU A 78 -18.18 -1.31 23.85
N LEU A 79 -19.34 -1.97 23.72
CA LEU A 79 -20.35 -1.89 24.77
C LEU A 79 -19.74 -2.52 26.03
N PRO A 80 -20.01 -1.96 27.23
CA PRO A 80 -19.59 -2.59 28.47
C PRO A 80 -20.16 -4.02 28.50
N CYS A 81 -19.31 -5.02 28.27
CA CYS A 81 -19.71 -6.40 28.43
C CYS A 81 -19.84 -6.60 29.94
N GLU A 82 -21.07 -6.67 30.43
CA GLU A 82 -21.33 -7.13 31.79
C GLU A 82 -20.65 -8.48 31.96
N LYS A 83 -19.57 -8.48 32.76
CA LYS A 83 -18.72 -9.59 33.19
C LYS A 83 -19.36 -10.97 32.97
N ASN A 84 -19.25 -11.50 31.75
CA ASN A 84 -19.62 -12.88 31.49
C ASN A 84 -18.31 -13.68 31.42
N PRO A 85 -17.98 -14.48 32.45
CA PRO A 85 -16.68 -15.16 32.57
C PRO A 85 -16.42 -16.23 31.50
N ALA A 86 -17.38 -16.48 30.61
CA ALA A 86 -17.27 -17.39 29.46
C ALA A 86 -17.25 -16.68 28.09
N ALA A 87 -17.28 -15.34 28.04
CA ALA A 87 -17.22 -14.60 26.78
C ALA A 87 -15.77 -14.62 26.21
N PRO A 88 -15.59 -14.74 24.88
CA PRO A 88 -14.29 -14.60 24.26
C PRO A 88 -13.68 -13.25 24.69
N ILE A 89 -12.37 -13.26 24.98
CA ILE A 89 -11.62 -12.07 25.37
C ILE A 89 -11.67 -11.10 24.18
N TYR A 90 -12.64 -10.19 24.19
CA TYR A 90 -12.68 -9.09 23.23
C TYR A 90 -11.55 -8.14 23.61
N PRO A 91 -10.74 -7.68 22.64
CA PRO A 91 -9.70 -6.71 22.94
C PRO A 91 -10.35 -5.47 23.53
N ASN A 92 -9.82 -4.99 24.66
CA ASN A 92 -10.29 -3.75 25.26
C ASN A 92 -9.96 -2.55 24.34
N ASP A 93 -10.49 -1.36 24.63
CA ASP A 93 -10.30 -0.20 23.74
C ASP A 93 -8.81 0.17 23.55
N GLN A 94 -7.98 -0.07 24.57
CA GLN A 94 -6.53 0.13 24.49
C GLN A 94 -5.88 -0.86 23.52
N GLU A 95 -6.19 -2.15 23.61
CA GLU A 95 -5.70 -3.19 22.70
C GLU A 95 -6.15 -2.94 21.26
N ARG A 96 -7.38 -2.46 21.05
CA ARG A 96 -7.88 -2.09 19.71
C ARG A 96 -7.10 -0.93 19.10
N GLU A 97 -6.77 0.08 19.91
CA GLU A 97 -5.96 1.21 19.48
C GLU A 97 -4.52 0.79 19.17
N GLU A 98 -3.93 -0.09 19.97
CA GLU A 98 -2.61 -0.67 19.73
C GLU A 98 -2.57 -1.49 18.44
N LEU A 99 -3.56 -2.35 18.21
CA LEU A 99 -3.70 -3.13 16.97
C LEU A 99 -3.85 -2.22 15.74
N LYS A 100 -4.65 -1.15 15.86
CA LYS A 100 -4.79 -0.15 14.79
C LYS A 100 -3.44 0.49 14.46
N MET A 101 -2.70 0.91 15.47
CA MET A 101 -1.39 1.54 15.29
C MET A 101 -0.37 0.58 14.70
N ALA A 102 -0.33 -0.66 15.18
CA ALA A 102 0.53 -1.71 14.65
C ALA A 102 0.23 -1.98 13.16
N LEU A 103 -1.05 -2.03 12.77
CA LEU A 103 -1.44 -2.23 11.37
C LEU A 103 -0.98 -1.06 10.48
N ILE A 104 -1.18 0.19 10.92
CA ILE A 104 -0.73 1.38 10.17
C ILE A 104 0.79 1.34 9.95
N ILE A 105 1.56 1.12 11.02
CA ILE A 105 3.03 1.05 10.95
C ILE A 105 3.47 -0.11 10.04
N THR A 106 2.77 -1.24 10.09
CA THR A 106 3.06 -2.39 9.22
C THR A 106 2.82 -2.05 7.76
N GLN A 107 1.71 -1.40 7.42
CA GLN A 107 1.40 -0.97 6.05
C GLN A 107 2.45 0.03 5.53
N GLU A 108 2.83 1.03 6.32
CA GLU A 108 3.86 2.00 5.96
C GLU A 108 5.24 1.34 5.77
N SER A 109 5.60 0.42 6.66
CA SER A 109 6.87 -0.31 6.58
C SER A 109 6.93 -1.24 5.37
N ALA A 110 5.83 -1.97 5.09
CA ALA A 110 5.73 -2.82 3.92
C ALA A 110 5.80 -2.01 2.61
N ALA A 111 5.15 -0.85 2.55
CA ALA A 111 5.23 0.05 1.41
C ALA A 111 6.68 0.49 1.13
N ILE A 112 7.42 0.87 2.18
CA ILE A 112 8.84 1.22 2.08
C ILE A 112 9.65 0.01 1.58
N GLN A 113 9.45 -1.16 2.18
CA GLN A 113 10.18 -2.38 1.82
C GLN A 113 9.98 -2.74 0.34
N ILE A 114 8.75 -2.71 -0.17
CA ILE A 114 8.44 -2.99 -1.58
C ILE A 114 9.13 -1.97 -2.51
N LEU A 115 9.12 -0.69 -2.14
CA LEU A 115 9.78 0.36 -2.93
C LEU A 115 11.31 0.20 -2.94
N LEU A 116 11.92 -0.19 -1.81
CA LEU A 116 13.34 -0.48 -1.72
C LEU A 116 13.73 -1.70 -2.56
N GLU A 117 12.96 -2.79 -2.49
CA GLU A 117 13.18 -3.98 -3.30
C GLU A 117 13.06 -3.66 -4.80
N ALA A 118 12.08 -2.84 -5.20
CA ALA A 118 11.95 -2.38 -6.58
C ALA A 118 13.15 -1.55 -7.05
N ALA A 119 13.75 -0.74 -6.16
CA ALA A 119 14.95 0.02 -6.46
C ALA A 119 16.20 -0.88 -6.58
N LEU A 120 16.33 -1.91 -5.75
CA LEU A 120 17.47 -2.84 -5.78
C LEU A 120 17.41 -3.83 -6.96
N LEU A 121 16.21 -4.30 -7.33
CA LEU A 121 16.02 -5.13 -8.52
C LEU A 121 16.53 -4.45 -9.80
N ARG A 122 16.46 -3.10 -9.86
CA ARG A 122 17.03 -2.31 -10.96
C ARG A 122 18.54 -2.51 -11.08
N ASN A 123 19.25 -2.42 -9.96
CA ASN A 123 20.71 -2.51 -9.93
C ASN A 123 21.20 -3.89 -10.38
N ILE A 124 20.50 -4.97 -9.99
CA ILE A 124 20.87 -6.34 -10.38
C ILE A 124 20.71 -6.54 -11.90
N THR A 125 19.60 -6.07 -12.50
CA THR A 125 19.40 -6.20 -13.95
C THR A 125 20.39 -5.37 -14.78
N GLU A 126 20.86 -4.24 -14.27
CA GLU A 126 21.88 -3.43 -14.93
C GLU A 126 23.29 -4.08 -14.85
N GLU A 127 23.61 -4.74 -13.73
CA GLU A 127 24.88 -5.48 -13.56
C GLU A 127 24.97 -6.73 -14.46
N ASP A 128 23.87 -7.49 -14.59
CA ASP A 128 23.82 -8.66 -15.49
C ASP A 128 23.95 -8.28 -16.97
N GLY A 129 23.36 -7.15 -17.37
CA GLY A 129 23.52 -6.59 -18.73
C GLY A 129 24.97 -6.22 -19.04
N HIS A 130 25.68 -5.60 -18.09
CA HIS A 130 27.10 -5.27 -18.25
C HIS A 130 28.01 -6.51 -18.26
N LEU A 131 27.67 -7.58 -17.53
CA LEU A 131 28.39 -8.85 -17.62
C LEU A 131 28.18 -9.57 -18.96
N ALA A 132 26.98 -9.48 -19.53
CA ALA A 132 26.67 -10.05 -20.84
C ALA A 132 27.39 -9.30 -21.97
N GLU A 133 27.44 -7.97 -21.93
CA GLU A 133 28.17 -7.16 -22.92
C GLU A 133 29.69 -7.35 -22.85
N ARG A 134 30.25 -7.62 -21.66
CA ARG A 134 31.68 -7.94 -21.50
C ARG A 134 32.07 -9.30 -22.08
N LYS A 135 31.17 -10.29 -22.07
CA LYS A 135 31.41 -11.62 -22.68
C LYS A 135 31.22 -11.63 -24.20
N SER A 136 30.64 -10.56 -24.78
CA SER A 136 30.34 -10.44 -26.21
C SER A 136 31.39 -9.65 -27.00
N ARG A 137 32.39 -9.04 -26.35
CA ARG A 137 33.50 -8.40 -27.08
C ARG A 137 34.58 -9.45 -27.37
N PRO A 138 34.93 -9.67 -28.65
CA PRO A 138 35.99 -10.60 -29.05
C PRO A 138 37.37 -10.15 -28.58
#